data_AF-A0A9D7D9F1-F1
#
_entry.id   AF-A0A9D7D9F1-F1
#
_cell.length_a   1.000
_cell.length_b   1.000
_cell.length_c   1.000
_cell.angle_alpha   90.00
_cell.angle_beta   90.00
_cell.angle_gamma   90.00
#
_symmetry.space_group_name_H-M   'P 1'
#
loop_
_entity.id
_entity.type
_entity.pdbx_description
1 polymer ?
#
loop_
_entity_poly.entity_id
_entity_poly.type
_entity_poly.pdbx_seq_one_letter_code
_entity_poly.pdbx_strand_id
1 'polypeptide(L)'
;MTIAAALATNTALWDRLRATFARVIAAIGAPAAIALLSLTARSTRLTILRQLFMLESLVRKLLFAELATRAAAMPSRGPQLTYVLIRPGLVIVNPARKRAHRNLRAVDLAHPETWSAPFALALPRDTRRVRDCNAPRIRDLWAPSPRPIEPPPRAPQRQRSTPFCIARRFEALRRVLNDPSPHIRRLAIAQSRALKRAPEVVSRYALVAPRRYGYDPVDVRLPIDITCVALVARAKLCDST
;
A
#
# COMPACT_ATOMS: atom_id res chain seq x y z
N MET A 1 7.85 -27.26 -3.06
CA MET A 1 6.52 -26.83 -2.53
C MET A 1 5.59 -26.58 -3.70
N THR A 2 4.51 -27.36 -3.82
CA THR A 2 3.53 -27.27 -4.91
C THR A 2 2.67 -26.01 -4.78
N ILE A 3 2.05 -25.55 -5.89
CA ILE A 3 1.18 -24.35 -5.89
C ILE A 3 -0.01 -24.52 -4.95
N ALA A 4 -0.63 -25.71 -4.92
CA ALA A 4 -1.75 -26.02 -4.04
C ALA A 4 -1.36 -25.93 -2.55
N ALA A 5 -0.20 -26.46 -2.17
CA ALA A 5 0.32 -26.33 -0.81
C ALA A 5 0.60 -24.86 -0.43
N ALA A 6 1.09 -24.05 -1.38
CA ALA A 6 1.30 -22.62 -1.19
C ALA A 6 0.00 -21.84 -0.95
N LEU A 7 -1.06 -22.20 -1.69
CA LEU A 7 -2.37 -21.59 -1.52
C LEU A 7 -2.97 -21.92 -0.14
N ALA A 8 -2.89 -23.19 0.27
CA ALA A 8 -3.37 -23.63 1.58
C ALA A 8 -2.63 -22.95 2.73
N THR A 9 -1.30 -22.84 2.64
CA THR A 9 -0.49 -22.11 3.63
C THR A 9 -0.86 -20.62 3.68
N ASN A 10 -1.04 -19.96 2.54
CA ASN A 10 -1.47 -18.56 2.51
C ASN A 10 -2.84 -18.36 3.16
N THR A 11 -3.82 -19.23 2.87
CA THR A 11 -5.16 -19.17 3.45
C THR A 11 -5.09 -19.28 4.98
N ALA A 12 -4.35 -20.25 5.52
CA ALA A 12 -4.18 -20.39 6.97
C ALA A 12 -3.50 -19.16 7.61
N LEU A 13 -2.54 -18.53 6.92
CA LEU A 13 -1.92 -17.30 7.39
C LEU A 13 -2.87 -16.10 7.37
N TRP A 14 -3.76 -16.02 6.38
CA TRP A 14 -4.83 -15.02 6.36
C TRP A 14 -5.79 -15.20 7.54
N ASP A 15 -6.16 -16.43 7.88
CA ASP A 15 -7.05 -16.73 9.01
C ASP A 15 -6.42 -16.33 10.34
N ARG A 16 -5.15 -16.70 10.55
CA ARG A 16 -4.39 -16.30 11.74
C ARG A 16 -4.26 -14.78 11.85
N LEU A 17 -3.98 -14.10 10.74
CA LEU A 17 -3.89 -12.63 10.71
C LEU A 17 -5.23 -11.95 10.97
N ARG A 18 -6.34 -12.51 10.48
CA ARG A 18 -7.70 -12.06 10.82
C ARG A 18 -7.97 -12.21 12.32
N ALA A 19 -7.58 -13.32 12.93
CA ALA A 19 -7.72 -13.53 14.37
C ALA A 19 -6.88 -12.54 15.20
N THR A 20 -5.62 -12.30 14.82
CA THR A 20 -4.78 -11.28 15.47
C THR A 20 -5.37 -9.88 15.32
N PHE A 21 -5.88 -9.52 14.13
CA PHE A 21 -6.54 -8.24 13.92
C PHE A 21 -7.78 -8.09 14.82
N ALA A 22 -8.62 -9.13 14.93
CA ALA A 22 -9.79 -9.11 15.80
C ALA A 22 -9.41 -8.87 17.27
N ARG A 23 -8.33 -9.52 17.76
CA ARG A 23 -7.80 -9.29 19.12
C ARG A 23 -7.30 -7.86 19.32
N VAL A 24 -6.55 -7.32 18.35
CA VAL A 24 -6.06 -5.94 18.40
C VAL A 24 -7.22 -4.93 18.42
N ILE A 25 -8.26 -5.15 17.61
CA ILE A 25 -9.46 -4.31 17.61
C ILE A 25 -10.25 -4.45 18.91
N ALA A 26 -10.35 -5.65 19.50
CA ALA A 26 -10.98 -5.83 20.79
C ALA A 26 -10.25 -5.07 21.92
N ALA A 27 -8.91 -5.01 21.86
CA ALA A 27 -8.09 -4.32 22.87
C ALA A 27 -8.07 -2.79 22.70
N ILE A 28 -8.11 -2.28 21.45
CA ILE A 28 -7.99 -0.84 21.17
C ILE A 28 -9.36 -0.17 21.01
N GLY A 29 -10.36 -0.91 20.51
CA GLY A 29 -11.68 -0.42 20.12
C GLY A 29 -11.88 -0.39 18.60
N ALA A 30 -13.15 -0.44 18.19
CA ALA A 30 -13.55 -0.36 16.78
C ALA A 30 -13.10 0.97 16.13
N PRO A 31 -12.92 1.01 14.79
CA PRO A 31 -12.48 2.23 14.10
C PRO A 31 -13.33 3.47 14.39
N ALA A 32 -14.66 3.33 14.49
CA ALA A 32 -15.56 4.43 14.86
C ALA A 32 -15.23 5.01 16.25
N ALA A 33 -15.01 4.13 17.24
CA ALA A 33 -14.59 4.54 18.57
C ALA A 33 -13.24 5.27 18.51
N ILE A 34 -12.23 4.72 17.82
CA ILE A 34 -10.91 5.35 17.66
C ILE A 34 -11.01 6.75 17.02
N ALA A 35 -11.91 6.94 16.05
CA ALA A 35 -12.11 8.22 15.39
C ALA A 35 -12.69 9.28 16.33
N LEU A 36 -13.48 8.87 17.30
CA LEU A 36 -14.08 9.71 18.34
C LEU A 36 -13.17 9.87 19.57
N LEU A 37 -12.14 9.04 19.73
CA LEU A 37 -11.20 9.13 20.85
C LEU A 37 -10.33 10.39 20.78
N SER A 38 -10.29 11.12 21.88
CA SER A 38 -9.23 12.07 22.19
C SER A 38 -7.97 11.30 22.62
N LEU A 39 -7.13 10.89 21.66
CA LEU A 39 -5.83 10.22 21.93
C LEU A 39 -4.78 11.21 22.50
N THR A 40 -5.07 11.80 23.65
CA THR A 40 -4.25 12.85 24.28
C THR A 40 -2.89 12.31 24.73
N ALA A 41 -2.85 11.11 25.32
CA ALA A 41 -1.60 10.47 25.75
C ALA A 41 -0.73 10.03 24.55
N ARG A 42 0.48 10.58 24.46
CA ARG A 42 1.47 10.24 23.42
C ARG A 42 1.87 8.76 23.47
N SER A 43 2.01 8.18 24.66
CA SER A 43 2.38 6.77 24.87
C SER A 43 1.34 5.82 24.26
N THR A 44 0.05 6.00 24.58
CA THR A 44 -1.06 5.21 24.02
C THR A 44 -1.10 5.31 22.50
N ARG A 45 -0.95 6.52 21.96
CA ARG A 45 -0.91 6.76 20.51
C ARG A 45 0.23 5.99 19.84
N LEU A 46 1.41 5.98 20.43
CA LEU A 46 2.57 5.25 19.91
C LEU A 46 2.35 3.73 19.95
N THR A 47 1.74 3.21 21.01
CA THR A 47 1.41 1.77 21.12
C THR A 47 0.41 1.36 20.03
N ILE A 48 -0.67 2.11 19.84
CA ILE A 48 -1.65 1.87 18.76
C ILE A 48 -0.97 1.92 17.38
N LEU A 49 -0.12 2.93 17.16
CA LEU A 49 0.59 3.06 15.89
C LEU A 49 1.56 1.90 15.64
N ARG A 50 2.27 1.41 16.67
CA ARG A 50 3.17 0.26 16.56
C ARG A 50 2.41 -0.99 16.12
N GLN A 51 1.29 -1.30 16.79
CA GLN A 51 0.40 -2.40 16.42
C GLN A 51 -0.11 -2.26 14.98
N LEU A 52 -0.57 -1.06 14.61
CA LEU A 52 -1.04 -0.78 13.27
C LEU A 52 0.06 -0.97 12.21
N PHE A 53 1.29 -0.48 12.47
CA PHE A 53 2.41 -0.63 11.53
C PHE A 53 2.83 -2.09 11.37
N MET A 54 2.78 -2.88 12.45
CA MET A 54 3.03 -4.33 12.43
C MET A 54 2.00 -5.01 11.52
N LEU A 55 0.70 -4.81 11.77
CA LEU A 55 -0.38 -5.42 10.99
C LEU A 55 -0.30 -5.03 9.51
N GLU A 56 -0.08 -3.75 9.20
CA GLU A 56 0.08 -3.31 7.82
C GLU A 56 1.31 -3.94 7.13
N SER A 57 2.39 -4.17 7.86
CA SER A 57 3.58 -4.85 7.32
C SER A 57 3.27 -6.31 6.98
N LEU A 58 2.59 -7.03 7.88
CA LEU A 58 2.19 -8.42 7.66
C LEU A 58 1.23 -8.55 6.47
N VAL A 59 0.21 -7.69 6.41
CA VAL A 59 -0.73 -7.66 5.27
C VAL A 59 0.00 -7.43 3.95
N ARG A 60 0.94 -6.47 3.88
CA ARG A 60 1.70 -6.22 2.63
C ARG A 60 2.52 -7.44 2.21
N LYS A 61 3.16 -8.13 3.16
CA LYS A 61 3.95 -9.34 2.90
C LYS A 61 3.08 -10.49 2.41
N LEU A 62 1.93 -10.69 3.03
CA LEU A 62 1.01 -11.76 2.65
C LEU A 62 0.33 -11.49 1.30
N LEU A 63 -0.01 -10.23 0.99
CA LEU A 63 -0.44 -9.81 -0.35
C LEU A 63 0.63 -10.08 -1.41
N PHE A 64 1.91 -9.87 -1.07
CA PHE A 64 3.02 -10.16 -1.97
C PHE A 64 3.21 -11.66 -2.20
N ALA A 65 3.08 -12.47 -1.15
CA ALA A 65 3.09 -13.93 -1.25
C ALA A 65 1.96 -14.46 -2.13
N GLU A 66 0.73 -13.97 -1.94
CA GLU A 66 -0.44 -14.29 -2.76
C GLU A 66 -0.24 -13.92 -4.23
N LEU A 67 0.41 -12.80 -4.49
CA LEU A 67 0.70 -12.39 -5.86
C LEU A 67 1.67 -13.36 -6.54
N ALA A 68 2.71 -13.81 -5.83
CA ALA A 68 3.69 -14.76 -6.36
C ALA A 68 3.07 -16.13 -6.64
N THR A 69 2.18 -16.63 -5.77
CA THR A 69 1.48 -17.90 -6.01
C THR A 69 0.57 -17.83 -7.23
N ARG A 70 -0.15 -16.70 -7.42
CA ARG A 70 -0.99 -16.47 -8.61
C ARG A 70 -0.17 -16.31 -9.89
N ALA A 71 0.98 -15.63 -9.82
CA ALA A 71 1.88 -15.48 -10.95
C ALA A 71 2.42 -16.83 -11.41
N ALA A 72 2.81 -17.71 -10.47
CA ALA A 72 3.27 -19.06 -10.79
C ALA A 72 2.17 -19.98 -11.35
N ALA A 73 0.89 -19.70 -11.06
CA ALA A 73 -0.25 -20.46 -11.58
C ALA A 73 -0.66 -20.03 -12.99
N MET A 74 -0.24 -18.86 -13.46
CA MET A 74 -0.45 -18.45 -14.85
C MET A 74 0.72 -18.96 -15.70
N PRO A 75 0.51 -19.86 -16.66
CA PRO A 75 1.55 -20.19 -17.62
C PRO A 75 1.94 -18.90 -18.35
N SER A 76 3.25 -18.71 -18.48
CA SER A 76 3.91 -17.58 -19.11
C SER A 76 3.35 -17.32 -20.50
N ARG A 77 2.31 -16.48 -20.60
CA ARG A 77 2.06 -15.75 -21.84
C ARG A 77 3.23 -14.79 -22.00
N GLY A 78 4.03 -15.04 -23.04
CA GLY A 78 5.12 -14.17 -23.47
C GLY A 78 4.67 -12.71 -23.62
N PRO A 79 5.60 -11.79 -23.94
CA PRO A 79 5.30 -10.37 -23.98
C PRO A 79 4.13 -10.13 -24.93
N GLN A 80 2.96 -9.81 -24.37
CA GLN A 80 1.83 -9.37 -25.16
C GLN A 80 2.16 -7.94 -25.60
N LEU A 81 2.99 -7.84 -26.65
CA LEU A 81 3.16 -6.65 -27.46
C LEU A 81 1.80 -6.34 -28.04
N THR A 82 1.05 -5.49 -27.37
CA THR A 82 -0.06 -4.80 -28.00
C THR A 82 0.57 -3.87 -29.02
N TYR A 83 0.67 -4.33 -30.28
CA TYR A 83 0.99 -3.47 -31.41
C TYR A 83 -0.16 -2.47 -31.52
N VAL A 84 -0.01 -1.33 -30.84
CA VAL A 84 -0.80 -0.15 -31.15
C VAL A 84 -0.25 0.34 -32.47
N LEU A 85 -1.06 0.24 -33.53
CA LEU A 85 -0.73 0.82 -34.82
C LEU A 85 -0.64 2.35 -34.61
N ILE A 86 0.56 2.87 -34.37
CA ILE A 86 0.79 4.31 -34.27
C ILE A 86 0.73 4.84 -35.70
N ARG A 87 -0.47 5.27 -36.13
CA ARG A 87 -0.59 6.15 -37.29
C ARG A 87 0.29 7.38 -37.04
N PRO A 88 1.11 7.82 -38.01
CA PRO A 88 1.95 8.98 -37.84
C PRO A 88 1.06 10.22 -37.80
N GLY A 89 1.31 11.10 -36.83
CA GLY A 89 0.66 12.41 -36.76
C GLY A 89 -0.60 12.45 -35.89
N LEU A 90 -0.44 12.35 -34.57
CA LEU A 90 -1.35 13.02 -33.65
C LEU A 90 -0.59 13.41 -32.38
N VAL A 91 -0.33 14.70 -32.21
CA VAL A 91 0.19 15.26 -30.95
C VAL A 91 -0.93 15.11 -29.92
N ILE A 92 -0.81 14.11 -29.02
CA ILE A 92 -1.70 14.00 -27.86
C ILE A 92 -1.29 15.10 -26.87
N VAL A 93 -1.86 16.29 -27.03
CA VAL A 93 -1.97 17.24 -25.93
C VAL A 93 -2.90 16.58 -24.93
N ASN A 94 -2.34 15.92 -23.91
CA ASN A 94 -3.12 15.41 -22.79
C ASN A 94 -3.91 16.61 -22.25
N PRO A 95 -5.26 16.63 -22.35
CA PRO A 95 -6.01 17.72 -21.76
C PRO A 95 -5.66 17.70 -20.28
N ALA A 96 -5.23 18.85 -19.75
CA ALA A 96 -4.89 18.99 -18.35
C ALA A 96 -6.07 18.40 -17.56
N ARG A 97 -5.86 17.23 -16.94
CA ARG A 97 -6.88 16.56 -16.13
C ARG A 97 -7.21 17.55 -15.03
N LYS A 98 -8.28 18.34 -15.22
CA LYS A 98 -8.94 19.07 -14.15
C LYS A 98 -9.32 17.98 -13.15
N ARG A 99 -8.49 17.80 -12.12
CA ARG A 99 -8.85 16.97 -10.97
C ARG A 99 -10.06 17.67 -10.41
N ALA A 100 -11.25 17.17 -10.76
CA ALA A 100 -12.49 17.64 -10.18
C ALA A 100 -12.25 17.67 -8.67
N HIS A 101 -12.36 18.86 -8.09
CA HIS A 101 -12.25 19.05 -6.66
C HIS A 101 -13.40 18.23 -6.08
N ARG A 102 -13.09 17.00 -5.65
CA ARG A 102 -14.09 16.10 -5.08
C ARG A 102 -14.55 16.82 -3.82
N ASN A 103 -15.73 17.42 -3.86
CA ASN A 103 -16.34 18.08 -2.71
C ASN A 103 -16.21 17.11 -1.55
N LEU A 104 -15.43 17.52 -0.55
CA LEU A 104 -15.20 16.74 0.66
C LEU A 104 -16.54 16.73 1.39
N ARG A 105 -17.40 15.74 1.08
CA ARG A 105 -18.59 15.47 1.88
C ARG A 105 -18.15 15.37 3.34
N ALA A 106 -18.96 15.94 4.24
CA ALA A 106 -18.79 15.75 5.67
C ALA A 106 -18.68 14.24 5.92
N VAL A 107 -17.57 13.82 6.54
CA VAL A 107 -17.33 12.41 6.83
C VAL A 107 -18.06 12.10 8.12
N ASP A 108 -19.03 11.22 8.05
CA ASP A 108 -19.70 10.70 9.24
C ASP A 108 -18.77 9.76 9.99
N LEU A 109 -18.39 10.12 11.22
CA LEU A 109 -17.45 9.37 12.05
C LEU A 109 -18.09 8.12 12.69
N ALA A 110 -19.42 8.00 12.71
CA ALA A 110 -20.10 6.83 13.26
C ALA A 110 -20.10 5.63 12.28
N HIS A 111 -19.97 5.91 10.98
CA HIS A 111 -20.17 4.94 9.89
C HIS A 111 -18.87 4.66 9.10
N PRO A 112 -17.93 3.84 9.63
CA PRO A 112 -16.60 3.64 9.06
C PRO A 112 -16.58 3.04 7.65
N GLU A 113 -17.59 2.26 7.29
CA GLU A 113 -17.81 1.71 5.95
C GLU A 113 -17.98 2.78 4.87
N THR A 114 -18.49 3.96 5.21
CA THR A 114 -18.66 5.08 4.26
C THR A 114 -17.36 5.83 3.98
N TRP A 115 -16.32 5.60 4.79
CA TRP A 115 -15.07 6.34 4.68
C TRP A 115 -14.28 5.98 3.42
N SER A 116 -13.58 6.97 2.88
CA SER A 116 -12.51 6.72 1.90
C SER A 116 -11.24 6.25 2.62
N ALA A 117 -11.12 4.93 2.79
CA ALA A 117 -10.05 4.24 3.49
C ALA A 117 -9.16 3.40 2.52
N PRO A 118 -8.35 4.04 1.66
CA PRO A 118 -7.48 3.29 0.75
C PRO A 118 -6.31 2.65 1.52
N PHE A 119 -6.13 1.34 1.36
CA PHE A 119 -4.92 0.68 1.86
C PHE A 119 -3.70 1.10 1.02
N ALA A 120 -2.66 1.57 1.71
CA ALA A 120 -1.40 1.93 1.11
C ALA A 120 -0.51 0.69 0.98
N LEU A 121 -0.42 0.17 -0.25
CA LEU A 121 0.48 -0.94 -0.58
C LEU A 121 1.96 -0.61 -0.29
N ALA A 122 2.31 0.70 -0.23
CA ALA A 122 3.64 1.22 0.11
C ALA A 122 4.77 0.52 -0.66
N LEU A 123 4.79 0.70 -1.99
CA LEU A 123 5.92 0.25 -2.78
C LEU A 123 7.18 0.97 -2.27
N PRO A 124 8.28 0.24 -2.01
CA PRO A 124 9.55 0.87 -1.70
C PRO A 124 9.84 1.94 -2.74
N ARG A 125 10.18 3.15 -2.28
CA ARG A 125 10.49 4.24 -3.20
C ARG A 125 11.74 3.86 -3.97
N ASP A 126 11.68 4.01 -5.28
CA ASP A 126 12.86 3.97 -6.13
C ASP A 126 13.77 5.14 -5.70
N THR A 127 14.98 4.80 -5.25
CA THR A 127 15.98 5.77 -4.77
C THR A 127 16.53 6.61 -5.90
N ARG A 128 16.38 6.17 -7.16
CA ARG A 128 16.76 6.93 -8.36
C ARG A 128 15.65 7.87 -8.82
N ARG A 129 14.43 7.75 -8.27
CA ARG A 129 13.31 8.64 -8.58
C ARG A 129 13.40 9.93 -7.79
N VAL A 130 13.92 10.96 -8.44
CA VAL A 130 13.68 12.34 -8.05
C VAL A 130 12.18 12.61 -8.20
N ARG A 131 11.53 13.19 -7.17
CA ARG A 131 10.12 13.61 -7.30
C ARG A 131 10.03 14.64 -8.44
N ASP A 132 8.98 14.61 -9.26
CA ASP A 132 8.81 15.57 -10.36
C ASP A 132 8.83 17.06 -9.90
N CYS A 133 8.54 17.33 -8.63
CA CYS A 133 8.67 18.67 -8.02
C CYS A 133 10.13 19.08 -7.73
N ASN A 134 11.05 18.12 -7.74
CA ASN A 134 12.48 18.27 -7.51
C ASN A 134 13.30 17.88 -8.76
N ALA A 135 12.64 17.40 -9.82
CA ALA A 135 13.31 17.07 -11.06
C ALA A 135 13.69 18.40 -11.75
N PRO A 136 14.94 18.57 -12.20
CA PRO A 136 15.31 19.74 -12.97
C PRO A 136 14.41 19.76 -14.21
N ARG A 137 13.52 20.75 -14.32
CA ARG A 137 12.66 20.84 -15.50
C ARG A 137 13.60 21.20 -16.62
N ILE A 138 13.62 20.40 -17.68
CA ILE A 138 14.51 20.59 -18.85
C ILE A 138 14.39 22.01 -19.45
N ARG A 139 13.26 22.72 -19.20
CA ARG A 139 13.05 24.13 -19.56
C ARG A 139 13.89 25.14 -18.74
N ASP A 140 14.31 24.79 -17.54
CA ASP A 140 15.13 25.65 -16.68
C ASP A 140 16.61 25.70 -17.11
N LEU A 141 17.01 24.83 -18.05
CA LEU A 141 18.37 24.78 -18.60
C LEU A 141 18.57 25.70 -19.81
N TRP A 142 17.50 26.22 -20.43
CA TRP A 142 17.57 26.91 -21.73
C TRP A 142 16.80 28.23 -21.80
N ALA A 143 16.17 28.68 -20.72
CA ALA A 143 15.49 29.97 -20.67
C ALA A 143 15.95 30.80 -19.45
N PRO A 144 16.08 32.13 -19.56
CA PRO A 144 16.24 32.98 -18.40
C PRO A 144 15.04 32.77 -17.47
N SER A 145 15.29 32.22 -16.28
CA SER A 145 14.26 31.76 -15.36
C SER A 145 13.35 32.93 -14.96
N PRO A 146 12.02 32.89 -15.22
CA PRO A 146 11.11 33.84 -14.61
C PRO A 146 11.18 33.67 -13.08
N ARG A 147 11.13 34.79 -12.34
CA ARG A 147 11.17 34.80 -10.87
C ARG A 147 10.12 33.84 -10.30
N PRO A 148 10.39 33.14 -9.18
CA PRO A 148 9.43 32.23 -8.57
C PRO A 148 8.14 33.00 -8.26
N ILE A 149 7.06 32.67 -8.97
CA ILE A 149 5.72 33.14 -8.62
C ILE A 149 5.42 32.55 -7.25
N GLU A 150 5.22 33.42 -6.26
CA GLU A 150 4.86 33.03 -4.90
C GLU A 150 3.62 32.13 -4.98
N PRO A 151 3.67 30.89 -4.46
CA PRO A 151 2.53 29.99 -4.56
C PRO A 151 1.36 30.64 -3.82
N PRO A 152 0.13 30.64 -4.40
CA PRO A 152 -1.02 31.25 -3.76
C PRO A 152 -1.19 30.68 -2.34
N PRO A 153 -1.61 31.50 -1.37
CA PRO A 153 -1.81 31.06 0.00
C PRO A 153 -2.70 29.82 -0.01
N ARG A 154 -2.12 28.69 0.44
CA ARG A 154 -2.83 27.42 0.45
C ARG A 154 -4.05 27.61 1.36
N ALA A 155 -5.25 27.45 0.79
CA ALA A 155 -6.47 27.36 1.58
C ALA A 155 -6.23 26.39 2.75
N PRO A 156 -6.71 26.70 3.97
CA PRO A 156 -6.47 25.88 5.15
C PRO A 156 -6.90 24.46 4.83
N GLN A 157 -5.92 23.57 4.63
CA GLN A 157 -6.20 22.15 4.51
C GLN A 157 -6.85 21.80 5.84
N ARG A 158 -8.14 21.46 5.85
CA ARG A 158 -8.80 20.90 7.04
C ARG A 158 -7.95 19.71 7.49
N GLN A 159 -7.09 19.96 8.47
CA GLN A 159 -6.18 18.96 8.99
C GLN A 159 -7.07 17.91 9.63
N ARG A 160 -7.10 16.74 9.02
CA ARG A 160 -7.84 15.61 9.57
C ARG A 160 -7.21 15.28 10.91
N SER A 161 -8.04 15.11 11.94
CA SER A 161 -7.55 14.79 13.28
C SER A 161 -6.67 13.54 13.24
N THR A 162 -5.61 13.54 14.05
CA THR A 162 -4.69 12.39 14.15
C THR A 162 -5.42 11.08 14.47
N PRO A 163 -6.41 11.04 15.39
CA PRO A 163 -7.20 9.84 15.69
C PRO A 163 -7.98 9.33 14.47
N PHE A 164 -8.64 10.22 13.73
CA PHE A 164 -9.34 9.83 12.50
C PHE A 164 -8.41 9.22 11.45
N CYS A 165 -7.18 9.74 11.32
CA CYS A 165 -6.20 9.17 10.40
C CYS A 165 -5.77 7.75 10.80
N ILE A 166 -5.70 7.46 12.10
CA ILE A 166 -5.41 6.12 12.64
C ILE A 166 -6.60 5.19 12.42
N ALA A 167 -7.81 5.60 12.82
CA ALA A 167 -9.05 4.86 12.63
C ALA A 167 -9.26 4.46 11.16
N ARG A 168 -9.05 5.39 10.24
CA ARG A 168 -9.16 5.16 8.80
C ARG A 168 -8.17 4.11 8.27
N ARG A 169 -7.00 3.97 8.90
CA ARG A 169 -6.01 2.93 8.54
C ARG A 169 -6.45 1.55 9.06
N PHE A 170 -7.04 1.47 10.26
CA PHE A 170 -7.66 0.24 10.75
C PHE A 170 -8.83 -0.19 9.87
N GLU A 171 -9.66 0.75 9.42
CA GLU A 171 -10.74 0.45 8.47
C GLU A 171 -10.20 -0.04 7.12
N ALA A 172 -9.12 0.56 6.62
CA ALA A 172 -8.45 0.07 5.42
C ALA A 172 -7.95 -1.38 5.59
N LEU A 173 -7.37 -1.71 6.76
CA LEU A 173 -6.94 -3.08 7.08
C LEU A 173 -8.13 -4.05 7.13
N ARG A 174 -9.23 -3.67 7.80
CA ARG A 174 -10.45 -4.49 7.86
C ARG A 174 -10.94 -4.85 6.47
N ARG A 175 -10.98 -3.88 5.54
CA ARG A 175 -11.40 -4.12 4.15
C ARG A 175 -10.45 -5.07 3.41
N VAL A 176 -9.14 -4.96 3.62
CA VAL A 176 -8.16 -5.86 2.99
C VAL A 176 -8.28 -7.28 3.54
N LEU A 177 -8.47 -7.42 4.85
CA LEU A 177 -8.61 -8.71 5.51
C LEU A 177 -9.92 -9.42 5.12
N ASN A 178 -10.98 -8.65 4.82
CA ASN A 178 -12.23 -9.20 4.30
C ASN A 178 -12.13 -9.62 2.83
N ASP A 179 -11.54 -8.78 1.98
CA ASP A 179 -11.28 -9.11 0.57
C ASP A 179 -9.90 -8.59 0.11
N PRO A 180 -8.89 -9.48 0.01
CA PRO A 180 -7.56 -9.11 -0.45
C PRO A 180 -7.49 -8.96 -1.98
N SER A 181 -8.44 -9.51 -2.74
CA SER A 181 -8.41 -9.59 -4.21
C SER A 181 -8.16 -8.26 -4.92
N PRO A 182 -8.88 -7.15 -4.63
CA PRO A 182 -8.64 -5.88 -5.31
C PRO A 182 -7.26 -5.31 -5.00
N HIS A 183 -6.72 -5.60 -3.82
CA HIS A 183 -5.40 -5.15 -3.38
C HIS A 183 -4.29 -5.93 -4.08
N ILE A 184 -4.46 -7.24 -4.27
CA ILE A 184 -3.55 -8.08 -5.06
C ILE A 184 -3.52 -7.61 -6.53
N ARG A 185 -4.68 -7.34 -7.15
CA ARG A 185 -4.74 -6.81 -8.53
C ARG A 185 -4.01 -5.47 -8.67
N ARG A 186 -4.22 -4.55 -7.72
CA ARG A 186 -3.51 -3.26 -7.69
C ARG A 186 -2.00 -3.44 -7.50
N LEU A 187 -1.60 -4.40 -6.66
CA LEU A 187 -0.19 -4.73 -6.44
C LEU A 187 0.45 -5.31 -7.70
N ALA A 188 -0.24 -6.21 -8.42
CA ALA A 188 0.23 -6.77 -9.69
C ALA A 188 0.51 -5.69 -10.75
N ILE A 189 -0.41 -4.74 -10.91
CA ILE A 189 -0.24 -3.59 -11.83
C ILE A 189 0.93 -2.70 -11.39
N ALA A 190 1.08 -2.50 -10.08
CA ALA A 190 2.15 -1.69 -9.55
C ALA A 190 3.52 -2.37 -9.68
N GLN A 191 3.58 -3.68 -9.46
CA GLN A 191 4.77 -4.51 -9.59
C GLN A 191 5.22 -4.60 -11.05
N SER A 192 4.32 -4.83 -12.00
CA SER A 192 4.69 -4.87 -13.43
C SER A 192 5.27 -3.53 -13.91
N ARG A 193 4.77 -2.41 -13.39
CA ARG A 193 5.36 -1.08 -13.65
C ARG A 193 6.70 -0.87 -12.94
N ALA A 194 6.88 -1.44 -11.74
CA ALA A 194 8.10 -1.32 -10.96
C ALA A 194 9.22 -2.20 -11.53
N LEU A 195 8.95 -3.47 -11.87
CA LEU A 195 9.91 -4.39 -12.50
C LEU A 195 10.49 -3.81 -13.79
N LYS A 196 9.66 -3.18 -14.63
CA LYS A 196 10.11 -2.49 -15.85
C LYS A 196 11.08 -1.33 -15.61
N ARG A 197 11.16 -0.79 -14.39
CA ARG A 197 11.93 0.42 -14.07
C ARG A 197 13.10 0.18 -13.12
N ALA A 198 12.89 -0.67 -12.11
CA ALA A 198 13.84 -0.95 -11.05
C ALA A 198 13.49 -2.30 -10.38
N PRO A 199 13.99 -3.43 -10.88
CA PRO A 199 13.65 -4.77 -10.36
C PRO A 199 14.03 -4.95 -8.87
N GLU A 200 15.07 -4.25 -8.40
CA GLU A 200 15.50 -4.21 -6.99
C GLU A 200 14.39 -3.73 -6.02
N VAL A 201 13.43 -2.92 -6.49
CA VAL A 201 12.32 -2.40 -5.67
C VAL A 201 11.38 -3.52 -5.20
N VAL A 202 11.23 -4.58 -6.01
CA VAL A 202 10.40 -5.73 -5.67
C VAL A 202 11.05 -6.57 -4.59
N SER A 203 12.38 -6.74 -4.64
CA SER A 203 13.15 -7.42 -3.59
C SER A 203 12.98 -6.76 -2.22
N ARG A 204 12.84 -5.43 -2.16
CA ARG A 204 12.67 -4.70 -0.89
C ARG A 204 11.35 -4.99 -0.18
N TYR A 205 10.30 -5.44 -0.87
CA TYR A 205 9.02 -5.80 -0.22
C TYR A 205 9.15 -6.94 0.79
N ALA A 206 9.87 -8.00 0.40
CA ALA A 206 10.09 -9.14 1.27
C ALA A 206 11.11 -8.83 2.37
N LEU A 207 12.08 -7.94 2.10
CA LEU A 207 13.18 -7.63 3.00
C LEU A 207 12.87 -6.57 4.07
N VAL A 208 11.85 -5.73 3.88
CA VAL A 208 11.43 -4.78 4.94
C VAL A 208 10.93 -5.57 6.14
N ALA A 209 11.73 -5.62 7.20
CA ALA A 209 11.37 -6.29 8.44
C ALA A 209 10.09 -5.64 9.03
N PRO A 210 9.16 -6.43 9.58
CA PRO A 210 8.14 -5.86 10.46
C PRO A 210 8.87 -5.14 11.59
N ARG A 211 8.49 -3.89 11.88
CA ARG A 211 9.07 -3.17 13.03
C ARG A 211 8.77 -4.00 14.28
N ARG A 212 9.80 -4.32 15.08
CA ARG A 212 9.80 -5.29 16.21
C ARG A 212 8.88 -4.94 17.39
N TYR A 213 7.91 -4.04 17.23
CA TYR A 213 7.09 -3.54 18.33
C TYR A 213 5.63 -3.90 18.10
N GLY A 214 5.01 -4.53 19.10
CA GLY A 214 3.59 -4.89 19.09
C GLY A 214 3.32 -6.32 18.65
N TYR A 215 4.02 -7.30 19.23
CA TYR A 215 3.71 -8.71 19.00
C TYR A 215 2.38 -9.10 19.64
N ASP A 216 1.66 -10.02 19.00
CA ASP A 216 0.52 -10.71 19.58
C ASP A 216 1.06 -11.86 20.45
N PRO A 217 0.84 -11.85 21.78
CA PRO A 217 1.35 -12.90 22.66
C PRO A 217 0.68 -14.26 22.39
N VAL A 218 -0.50 -14.28 21.75
CA VAL A 218 -1.24 -15.51 21.44
C VAL A 218 -0.67 -16.21 20.20
N ASP A 219 -0.10 -15.47 19.25
CA ASP A 219 0.48 -16.01 18.02
C ASP A 219 1.82 -15.34 17.69
N VAL A 220 2.84 -15.69 18.48
CA VAL A 220 4.19 -15.14 18.38
C VAL A 220 4.87 -15.54 17.06
N ARG A 221 4.45 -16.65 16.44
CA ARG A 221 5.05 -17.19 15.21
C ARG A 221 4.52 -16.53 13.95
N LEU A 222 3.33 -15.95 13.97
CA LEU A 222 2.69 -15.36 12.78
C LEU A 222 3.59 -14.41 11.98
N PRO A 223 4.33 -13.45 12.60
CA PRO A 223 5.21 -12.56 11.84
C PRO A 223 6.37 -13.28 11.16
N ILE A 224 6.88 -14.35 11.78
CA ILE A 224 7.97 -15.18 11.24
C ILE A 224 7.44 -15.94 10.04
N ASP A 225 6.32 -16.65 10.18
CA ASP A 225 5.74 -17.47 9.13
C ASP A 225 5.39 -16.63 7.89
N ILE A 226 4.75 -15.46 8.08
CA ILE A 226 4.43 -14.52 6.99
C ILE A 226 5.71 -13.99 6.32
N THR A 227 6.75 -13.72 7.10
CA THR A 227 8.03 -13.25 6.55
C THR A 227 8.72 -14.35 5.74
N CYS A 228 8.73 -15.59 6.22
CA CYS A 228 9.27 -16.74 5.49
C CYS A 228 8.57 -16.93 4.13
N VAL A 229 7.24 -16.91 4.10
CA VAL A 229 6.51 -17.06 2.82
C VAL A 229 6.77 -15.87 1.89
N ALA A 230 6.88 -14.64 2.40
CA ALA A 230 7.24 -13.49 1.58
C ALA A 230 8.67 -13.58 0.99
N LEU A 231 9.63 -14.17 1.73
CA LEU A 231 10.98 -14.42 1.22
C LEU A 231 11.00 -15.51 0.14
N VAL A 232 10.23 -16.59 0.31
CA VAL A 232 10.06 -17.62 -0.72
C VAL A 232 9.41 -17.03 -1.98
N ALA A 233 8.39 -16.19 -1.81
CA ALA A 233 7.73 -15.48 -2.90
C ALA A 233 8.67 -14.55 -3.65
N ARG A 234 9.60 -13.89 -2.95
CA ARG A 234 10.62 -13.04 -3.57
C ARG A 234 11.53 -13.83 -4.51
N ALA A 235 12.05 -14.98 -4.06
CA ALA A 235 12.92 -15.81 -4.90
C ALA A 235 12.21 -16.14 -6.22
N LYS A 236 10.98 -16.65 -6.13
CA LYS A 236 10.17 -17.00 -7.31
C LYS A 236 9.93 -15.84 -8.28
N LEU A 237 9.72 -14.63 -7.76
CA LEU A 237 9.45 -13.44 -8.59
C LEU A 237 10.71 -12.82 -9.19
N CYS A 238 11.87 -12.99 -8.55
CA CYS A 238 13.15 -12.52 -9.08
C CYS A 238 13.75 -13.49 -10.10
N ASP A 239 13.53 -14.80 -9.94
CA ASP A 239 14.05 -15.81 -10.87
C ASP A 239 13.22 -15.87 -12.18
N SER A 240 12.02 -15.27 -12.18
CA SER A 240 11.10 -15.22 -13.34
C SER A 240 11.30 -14.04 -14.29
N THR A 241 12.28 -13.16 -14.01
CA THR A 241 12.61 -11.97 -14.81
C THR A 241 13.98 -12.10 -15.43
#